data_AF-A4N424-F1
#
_entry.id   AF-A4N424-F1
#
_cell.length_a   1.000
_cell.length_b   1.000
_cell.length_c   1.000
_cell.angle_alpha   90.00
_cell.angle_beta   90.00
_cell.angle_gamma   90.00
#
_symmetry.space_group_name_H-M   'P 1'
#
loop_
_entity.id
_entity.type
_entity.pdbx_description
1 polymer ?
#
loop_
_entity_poly.entity_id
_entity_poly.type
_entity_poly.pdbx_seq_one_letter_code
_entity_poly.pdbx_strand_id
1 'polypeptide(L)'
;MPSRQLQILICKTLPLVPDNVLIIGESGIAFSKAMNLLGQEFVHILFDARNGIHLEALAIAAGTLKMGGTLCLVLSDWENLSQQPDQDSLRWNGNQSAIATPNFIYHFKQCIERYHFPILREESAVEFPPIFYSNEHHKNATLAQQQIIETILQAEQDIYFLTAKRGRGKSALLGMLANQIQAPVYLTAPNKSAVHSVIEFSEGGIEFIAPDELALTLQTEPEFSQSAWLLVDEAAMIPLPLLQEYSRYFQHIVFSTTIHSYEGTGRGFELKFKRKIHRTFQHFELKQPLRWQENDPLEHFIDDLLLLNSEDDFQQFPFQPHLPYQIREVQKPHHIVDFYGLMTLAHYRTSPLDLRRLLDGENQRFYFAEYQQNLLGAIWALEEGNMADDELIIQIQQGKRRPKGNLVPQALCFHENLSQACKLRSLRISRIAVQPNWQQKGIGQNLMQAMENADVDFLSVSFGYTDELAKFWQKCGFVLVHLGEHQEASSGCYSAIALKGISKEGLALVDTAYKQFQRNLPLSFHPFAINFEQNQLDWQLDDFDWMSLKNFANFHRTLFSSIPAMRRLLKLAGKENFPLISAYLTNKPLPINKKKGVECLRLEIKQYLERGTL
;
A
#
# COMPACT_ATOMS: atom_id res chain seq x y z
N MET A 1 -3.10 -12.40 34.26
CA MET A 1 -3.96 -12.65 33.09
C MET A 1 -3.40 -13.86 32.35
N PRO A 2 -4.19 -14.78 31.79
CA PRO A 2 -3.63 -15.91 31.05
C PRO A 2 -3.08 -15.46 29.69
N SER A 3 -1.84 -15.88 29.36
CA SER A 3 -1.22 -15.62 28.06
C SER A 3 -2.02 -16.23 26.92
N ARG A 4 -2.01 -15.59 25.75
CA ARG A 4 -2.47 -16.26 24.52
C ARG A 4 -1.49 -17.36 24.15
N GLN A 5 -2.02 -18.45 23.59
CA GLN A 5 -1.27 -19.64 23.24
C GLN A 5 -1.15 -19.76 21.72
N LEU A 6 0.03 -20.18 21.26
CA LEU A 6 0.24 -20.65 19.88
C LEU A 6 0.70 -22.09 19.94
N GLN A 7 0.05 -22.95 19.14
CA GLN A 7 0.41 -24.36 18.98
C GLN A 7 0.69 -24.62 17.50
N ILE A 8 1.74 -25.36 17.19
CA ILE A 8 2.03 -25.82 15.82
C ILE A 8 1.57 -27.26 15.70
N LEU A 9 0.59 -27.56 14.85
CA LEU A 9 0.19 -28.93 14.54
C LEU A 9 0.80 -29.37 13.21
N ILE A 10 1.58 -30.44 13.21
CA ILE A 10 2.06 -31.08 11.99
C ILE A 10 1.04 -32.14 11.57
N CYS A 11 0.18 -31.79 10.60
CA CYS A 11 -0.81 -32.70 10.06
C CYS A 11 -1.04 -32.47 8.56
N LYS A 12 -1.19 -33.55 7.80
CA LYS A 12 -1.51 -33.50 6.36
C LYS A 12 -2.98 -33.18 6.10
N THR A 13 -3.85 -33.58 7.01
CA THR A 13 -5.28 -33.30 6.98
C THR A 13 -5.62 -32.16 7.94
N LEU A 14 -6.74 -31.51 7.70
CA LEU A 14 -7.24 -30.53 8.65
C LEU A 14 -7.87 -31.29 9.83
N PRO A 15 -7.47 -31.02 11.08
CA PRO A 15 -8.05 -31.70 12.22
C PRO A 15 -9.51 -31.28 12.41
N LEU A 16 -10.30 -32.17 13.02
CA LEU A 16 -11.63 -31.81 13.51
C LEU A 16 -11.49 -30.90 14.72
N VAL A 17 -12.18 -29.76 14.70
CA VAL A 17 -12.19 -28.78 15.79
C VAL A 17 -13.60 -28.51 16.28
N PRO A 18 -13.78 -28.10 17.55
CA PRO A 18 -15.07 -27.68 18.08
C PRO A 18 -15.70 -26.51 17.29
N ASP A 19 -17.03 -26.40 17.31
CA ASP A 19 -17.79 -25.37 16.57
C ASP A 19 -17.43 -23.92 16.93
N ASN A 20 -16.86 -23.69 18.11
CA ASN A 20 -16.45 -22.37 18.59
C ASN A 20 -15.04 -21.95 18.13
N VAL A 21 -14.34 -22.80 17.36
CA VAL A 21 -13.02 -22.49 16.78
C VAL A 21 -13.20 -21.88 15.40
N LEU A 22 -12.71 -20.65 15.22
CA LEU A 22 -12.70 -20.02 13.90
C LEU A 22 -11.65 -20.69 13.01
N ILE A 23 -12.04 -21.15 11.83
CA ILE A 23 -11.11 -21.68 10.83
C ILE A 23 -10.78 -20.60 9.78
N ILE A 24 -9.49 -20.34 9.60
CA ILE A 24 -8.96 -19.45 8.55
C ILE A 24 -8.11 -20.30 7.59
N GLY A 25 -8.50 -20.33 6.31
CA GLY A 25 -7.88 -21.15 5.28
C GLY A 25 -8.89 -21.83 4.35
N GLU A 26 -8.57 -23.04 3.87
CA GLU A 26 -9.28 -23.73 2.78
C GLU A 26 -10.75 -24.05 3.09
N SER A 27 -11.05 -24.51 4.32
CA SER A 27 -12.39 -24.95 4.75
C SER A 27 -13.20 -23.90 5.52
N GLY A 28 -12.66 -22.70 5.69
CA GLY A 28 -13.27 -21.64 6.50
C GLY A 28 -13.20 -20.28 5.82
N ILE A 29 -12.78 -19.26 6.55
CA ILE A 29 -12.58 -17.93 5.98
C ILE A 29 -11.31 -17.94 5.13
N ALA A 30 -11.47 -17.78 3.83
CA ALA A 30 -10.35 -17.67 2.90
C ALA A 30 -9.39 -16.53 3.32
N PHE A 31 -8.08 -16.74 3.16
CA PHE A 31 -7.08 -15.76 3.61
C PHE A 31 -7.27 -14.36 3.02
N SER A 32 -7.72 -14.26 1.76
CA SER A 32 -8.02 -12.97 1.11
C SER A 32 -9.15 -12.19 1.78
N LYS A 33 -9.98 -12.84 2.60
CA LYS A 33 -11.08 -12.24 3.37
C LYS A 33 -10.71 -12.02 4.84
N ALA A 34 -9.50 -12.36 5.28
CA ALA A 34 -9.08 -12.21 6.67
C ALA A 34 -9.20 -10.76 7.17
N MET A 35 -8.99 -9.76 6.29
CA MET A 35 -9.20 -8.34 6.65
C MET A 35 -10.59 -8.03 7.19
N ASN A 36 -11.62 -8.79 6.81
CA ASN A 36 -12.99 -8.58 7.31
C ASN A 36 -13.17 -9.03 8.77
N LEU A 37 -12.17 -9.72 9.34
CA LEU A 37 -12.13 -10.11 10.76
C LEU A 37 -11.62 -8.99 11.66
N LEU A 38 -11.06 -7.92 11.09
CA LEU A 38 -10.67 -6.75 11.85
C LEU A 38 -11.90 -6.15 12.56
N GLY A 39 -11.69 -5.71 13.80
CA GLY A 39 -12.76 -5.24 14.68
C GLY A 39 -13.52 -6.35 15.43
N GLN A 40 -13.31 -7.63 15.07
CA GLN A 40 -13.91 -8.78 15.76
C GLN A 40 -12.89 -9.47 16.69
N GLU A 41 -13.38 -10.31 17.60
CA GLU A 41 -12.57 -11.07 18.54
C GLU A 41 -13.03 -12.53 18.64
N PHE A 42 -12.08 -13.46 18.66
CA PHE A 42 -12.32 -14.90 18.66
C PHE A 42 -11.58 -15.57 19.81
N VAL A 43 -12.22 -16.57 20.44
CA VAL A 43 -11.63 -17.30 21.58
C VAL A 43 -10.52 -18.24 21.11
N HIS A 44 -10.80 -19.01 20.06
CA HIS A 44 -9.86 -19.95 19.47
C HIS A 44 -9.87 -19.81 17.95
N ILE A 45 -8.70 -20.00 17.35
CA ILE A 45 -8.52 -19.91 15.91
C ILE A 45 -7.67 -21.09 15.45
N LEU A 46 -8.10 -21.75 14.39
CA LEU A 46 -7.28 -22.67 13.62
C LEU A 46 -6.87 -21.99 12.31
N PHE A 47 -5.57 -21.96 12.04
CA PHE A 47 -4.98 -21.37 10.84
C PHE A 47 -4.37 -22.47 9.97
N ASP A 48 -4.94 -22.70 8.79
CA ASP A 48 -4.52 -23.77 7.89
C ASP A 48 -3.39 -23.34 6.96
N ALA A 49 -2.14 -23.48 7.41
CA ALA A 49 -0.95 -23.13 6.62
C ALA A 49 -0.32 -24.31 5.86
N ARG A 50 -1.04 -25.43 5.68
CA ARG A 50 -0.50 -26.66 5.06
C ARG A 50 0.05 -26.45 3.64
N ASN A 51 -0.52 -25.50 2.90
CA ASN A 51 -0.16 -25.18 1.51
C ASN A 51 0.63 -23.86 1.38
N GLY A 52 0.93 -23.18 2.49
CA GLY A 52 1.61 -21.88 2.47
C GLY A 52 1.20 -21.00 3.64
N ILE A 53 2.12 -20.14 4.07
CA ILE A 53 1.89 -19.27 5.23
C ILE A 53 1.44 -17.90 4.73
N HIS A 54 0.15 -17.59 4.83
CA HIS A 54 -0.35 -16.27 4.43
C HIS A 54 -0.12 -15.24 5.55
N LEU A 55 1.02 -14.55 5.48
CA LEU A 55 1.59 -13.81 6.61
C LEU A 55 0.69 -12.68 7.16
N GLU A 56 0.03 -11.92 6.29
CA GLU A 56 -0.95 -10.89 6.71
C GLU A 56 -2.14 -11.49 7.46
N ALA A 57 -2.64 -12.64 7.00
CA ALA A 57 -3.79 -13.29 7.61
C ALA A 57 -3.42 -13.89 8.97
N LEU A 58 -2.20 -14.41 9.11
CA LEU A 58 -1.66 -14.90 10.38
C LEU A 58 -1.58 -13.76 11.42
N ALA A 59 -1.10 -12.59 11.00
CA ALA A 59 -1.03 -11.41 11.85
C ALA A 59 -2.43 -10.91 12.27
N ILE A 60 -3.41 -10.98 11.35
CA ILE A 60 -4.81 -10.70 11.65
C ILE A 60 -5.37 -11.70 12.66
N ALA A 61 -5.16 -13.00 12.44
CA ALA A 61 -5.60 -14.06 13.32
C ALA A 61 -5.05 -13.88 14.75
N ALA A 62 -3.76 -13.65 14.88
CA ALA A 62 -3.15 -13.37 16.19
C ALA A 62 -3.73 -12.12 16.84
N GLY A 63 -3.96 -11.05 16.06
CA GLY A 63 -4.50 -9.78 16.57
C GLY A 63 -5.99 -9.80 16.96
N THR A 64 -6.77 -10.77 16.47
CA THR A 64 -8.18 -10.97 16.83
C THR A 64 -8.38 -12.06 17.88
N LEU A 65 -7.32 -12.77 18.27
CA LEU A 65 -7.38 -13.78 19.33
C LEU A 65 -7.54 -13.10 20.69
N LYS A 66 -8.58 -13.51 21.43
CA LYS A 66 -8.80 -13.08 22.81
C LYS A 66 -7.68 -13.56 23.71
N MET A 67 -7.50 -12.86 24.83
CA MET A 67 -6.69 -13.32 25.96
C MET A 67 -6.96 -14.80 26.26
N GLY A 68 -5.96 -15.54 26.76
CA GLY A 68 -6.07 -16.98 27.08
C GLY A 68 -6.41 -17.91 25.91
N GLY A 69 -6.72 -17.36 24.74
CA GLY A 69 -7.11 -18.06 23.53
C GLY A 69 -5.99 -18.92 22.96
N THR A 70 -6.37 -19.86 22.10
CA THR A 70 -5.42 -20.70 21.36
C THR A 70 -5.49 -20.38 19.88
N LEU A 71 -4.35 -20.03 19.29
CA LEU A 71 -4.11 -20.09 17.86
C LEU A 71 -3.41 -21.42 17.53
N CYS A 72 -4.06 -22.29 16.78
CA CYS A 72 -3.47 -23.53 16.28
C CYS A 72 -3.07 -23.35 14.81
N LEU A 73 -1.76 -23.34 14.53
CA LEU A 73 -1.21 -23.22 13.19
C LEU A 73 -0.92 -24.61 12.63
N VAL A 74 -1.62 -25.00 11.57
CA VAL A 74 -1.48 -26.34 10.96
C VAL A 74 -0.49 -26.27 9.81
N LEU A 75 0.54 -27.11 9.84
CA LEU A 75 1.56 -27.26 8.81
C LEU A 75 1.58 -28.72 8.32
N SER A 76 1.92 -28.93 7.05
CA SER A 76 1.92 -30.29 6.46
C SER A 76 3.17 -31.10 6.83
N ASP A 77 4.29 -30.41 7.08
CA ASP A 77 5.57 -30.97 7.52
C ASP A 77 6.35 -29.89 8.28
N TRP A 78 7.10 -30.27 9.31
CA TRP A 78 8.04 -29.38 9.98
C TRP A 78 9.42 -29.42 9.33
N GLU A 79 9.95 -30.60 9.05
CA GLU A 79 11.37 -30.75 8.67
C GLU A 79 11.63 -30.20 7.27
N ASN A 80 10.79 -30.58 6.30
CA ASN A 80 10.98 -30.22 4.90
C ASN A 80 10.27 -28.93 4.47
N LEU A 81 9.73 -28.15 5.41
CA LEU A 81 8.93 -26.97 5.11
C LEU A 81 9.65 -25.95 4.21
N SER A 82 10.98 -25.81 4.35
CA SER A 82 11.80 -24.88 3.56
C SER A 82 11.91 -25.26 2.07
N GLN A 83 11.59 -26.52 1.73
CA GLN A 83 11.63 -27.04 0.35
C GLN A 83 10.23 -27.08 -0.28
N GLN A 84 9.18 -26.95 0.52
CA GLN A 84 7.81 -26.99 0.02
C GLN A 84 7.45 -25.68 -0.69
N PRO A 85 6.79 -25.75 -1.86
CA PRO A 85 6.25 -24.56 -2.50
C PRO A 85 5.18 -23.90 -1.64
N ASP A 86 5.33 -22.60 -1.39
CA ASP A 86 4.36 -21.80 -0.65
C ASP A 86 3.37 -21.16 -1.63
N GLN A 87 2.10 -21.54 -1.59
CA GLN A 87 1.06 -21.01 -2.49
C GLN A 87 0.82 -19.51 -2.34
N ASP A 88 1.13 -18.91 -1.18
CA ASP A 88 1.06 -17.46 -0.99
C ASP A 88 2.09 -16.72 -1.86
N SER A 89 3.19 -17.37 -2.23
CA SER A 89 4.24 -16.79 -3.09
C SER A 89 3.74 -16.29 -4.44
N LEU A 90 2.65 -16.89 -4.95
CA LEU A 90 1.98 -16.44 -6.17
C LEU A 90 1.51 -14.99 -6.09
N ARG A 91 1.29 -14.41 -4.91
CA ARG A 91 0.80 -13.03 -4.76
C ARG A 91 1.93 -12.00 -4.90
N TRP A 92 3.16 -12.38 -4.60
CA TRP A 92 4.25 -11.42 -4.45
C TRP A 92 5.51 -11.74 -5.28
N ASN A 93 5.72 -12.98 -5.70
CA ASN A 93 6.93 -13.38 -6.46
C ASN A 93 6.84 -13.05 -7.97
N GLY A 94 5.63 -12.89 -8.52
CA GLY A 94 5.43 -12.55 -9.94
C GLY A 94 5.43 -13.74 -10.90
N ASN A 95 5.81 -14.94 -10.44
CA ASN A 95 5.80 -16.17 -11.23
C ASN A 95 4.39 -16.78 -11.40
N GLN A 96 4.26 -17.67 -12.40
CA GLN A 96 3.05 -18.46 -12.63
C GLN A 96 2.90 -19.64 -11.66
N SER A 97 4.01 -20.14 -11.13
CA SER A 97 4.08 -21.22 -10.14
C SER A 97 4.51 -20.72 -8.77
N ALA A 98 4.06 -21.42 -7.72
CA ALA A 98 4.52 -21.20 -6.37
C ALA A 98 6.01 -21.58 -6.24
N ILE A 99 6.74 -20.86 -5.39
CA ILE A 99 8.15 -21.11 -5.08
C ILE A 99 8.30 -21.56 -3.62
N ALA A 100 9.41 -22.25 -3.33
CA ALA A 100 9.82 -22.49 -1.95
C ALA A 100 10.34 -21.19 -1.31
N THR A 101 10.19 -21.06 0.00
CA THR A 101 10.51 -19.84 0.77
C THR A 101 11.52 -20.12 1.88
N PRO A 102 12.72 -20.66 1.56
CA PRO A 102 13.62 -21.18 2.58
C PRO A 102 14.13 -20.13 3.57
N ASN A 103 14.31 -18.87 3.15
CA ASN A 103 14.82 -17.82 4.04
C ASN A 103 13.74 -17.38 5.02
N PHE A 104 12.49 -17.22 4.56
CA PHE A 104 11.36 -16.97 5.45
C PHE A 104 11.09 -18.16 6.39
N ILE A 105 11.12 -19.40 5.89
CA ILE A 105 10.91 -20.57 6.75
C ILE A 105 12.01 -20.69 7.81
N TYR A 106 13.26 -20.39 7.48
CA TYR A 106 14.34 -20.34 8.47
C TYR A 106 14.06 -19.29 9.56
N HIS A 107 13.70 -18.06 9.17
CA HIS A 107 13.31 -17.00 10.12
C HIS A 107 12.10 -17.41 10.98
N PHE A 108 11.07 -17.98 10.35
CA PHE A 108 9.87 -18.46 11.03
C PHE A 108 10.20 -19.53 12.08
N LYS A 109 11.01 -20.54 11.73
CA LYS A 109 11.45 -21.58 12.69
C LYS A 109 12.24 -20.99 13.85
N GLN A 110 13.16 -20.07 13.58
CA GLN A 110 13.92 -19.37 14.63
C GLN A 110 13.01 -18.59 15.59
N CYS A 111 11.96 -17.93 15.07
CA CYS A 111 10.96 -17.29 15.91
C CYS A 111 10.17 -18.31 16.74
N ILE A 112 9.72 -19.43 16.15
CA ILE A 112 9.01 -20.49 16.90
C ILE A 112 9.86 -21.05 18.04
N GLU A 113 11.15 -21.33 17.78
CA GLU A 113 12.10 -21.81 18.78
C GLU A 113 12.33 -20.80 19.91
N ARG A 114 12.53 -19.52 19.57
CA ARG A 114 12.79 -18.42 20.53
C ARG A 114 11.69 -18.27 21.57
N TYR A 115 10.43 -18.41 21.16
CA TYR A 115 9.27 -18.26 22.04
C TYR A 115 8.77 -19.58 22.64
N HIS A 116 9.47 -20.69 22.36
CA HIS A 116 9.18 -22.02 22.91
C HIS A 116 7.75 -22.51 22.66
N PHE A 117 7.17 -22.22 21.50
CA PHE A 117 5.83 -22.73 21.17
C PHE A 117 5.87 -24.24 20.89
N PRO A 118 4.88 -25.01 21.40
CA PRO A 118 4.85 -26.45 21.22
C PRO A 118 4.61 -26.85 19.76
N ILE A 119 5.36 -27.86 19.32
CA ILE A 119 5.19 -28.52 18.02
C ILE A 119 4.60 -29.91 18.27
N LEU A 120 3.35 -30.08 17.85
CA LEU A 120 2.51 -31.23 18.06
C LEU A 120 2.46 -32.10 16.80
N ARG A 121 2.45 -33.42 16.98
CA ARG A 121 2.36 -34.40 15.88
C ARG A 121 1.08 -35.24 15.91
N GLU A 122 0.32 -35.16 17.01
CA GLU A 122 -0.92 -35.88 17.22
C GLU A 122 -2.07 -34.89 17.32
N GLU A 123 -3.15 -35.11 16.57
CA GLU A 123 -4.33 -34.22 16.60
C GLU A 123 -4.97 -34.16 17.99
N SER A 124 -4.93 -35.26 18.74
CA SER A 124 -5.44 -35.35 20.11
C SER A 124 -4.66 -34.51 21.13
N ALA A 125 -3.45 -34.05 20.79
CA ALA A 125 -2.65 -33.18 21.64
C ALA A 125 -2.99 -31.69 21.48
N VAL A 126 -3.83 -31.33 20.51
CA VAL A 126 -4.27 -29.95 20.31
C VAL A 126 -5.30 -29.58 21.37
N GLU A 127 -5.06 -28.49 22.08
CA GLU A 127 -5.93 -28.06 23.18
C GLU A 127 -6.59 -26.70 22.90
N PHE A 128 -7.93 -26.70 22.97
CA PHE A 128 -8.76 -25.50 22.97
C PHE A 128 -9.46 -25.36 24.33
N PRO A 129 -8.77 -24.83 25.35
CA PRO A 129 -9.28 -24.83 26.72
C PRO A 129 -10.50 -23.91 26.84
N PRO A 130 -11.55 -24.30 27.58
CA PRO A 130 -12.68 -23.41 27.83
C PRO A 130 -12.20 -22.19 28.61
N ILE A 131 -12.56 -20.99 28.14
CA ILE A 131 -12.17 -19.76 28.79
C ILE A 131 -13.37 -19.10 29.45
N PHE A 132 -13.29 -18.99 30.78
CA PHE A 132 -14.30 -18.34 31.60
C PHE A 132 -13.89 -16.89 31.84
N TYR A 133 -14.46 -15.97 31.08
CA TYR A 133 -14.31 -14.54 31.30
C TYR A 133 -15.50 -14.00 32.09
N SER A 134 -15.24 -13.26 33.17
CA SER A 134 -16.17 -12.25 33.65
C SER A 134 -16.13 -11.10 32.63
N ASN A 135 -17.16 -10.95 31.81
CA ASN A 135 -17.35 -9.78 30.93
C ASN A 135 -17.68 -8.51 31.76
N GLU A 136 -16.87 -8.19 32.77
CA GLU A 136 -16.84 -6.82 33.25
C GLU A 136 -15.97 -6.05 32.26
N HIS A 137 -16.58 -5.64 31.15
CA HIS A 137 -16.05 -4.53 30.37
C HIS A 137 -16.01 -3.34 31.33
N HIS A 138 -14.86 -3.11 31.96
CA HIS A 138 -14.61 -1.86 32.66
C HIS A 138 -14.70 -0.75 31.60
N LYS A 139 -15.88 -0.14 31.47
CA LYS A 139 -16.12 1.05 30.64
C LYS A 139 -15.40 2.30 31.17
N ASN A 140 -14.64 2.14 32.25
CA ASN A 140 -13.85 3.19 32.84
C ASN A 140 -12.49 3.26 32.16
N ALA A 141 -12.03 4.48 31.91
CA ALA A 141 -10.68 4.73 31.46
C ALA A 141 -9.66 4.18 32.47
N THR A 142 -8.57 3.59 31.97
CA THR A 142 -7.37 3.40 32.79
C THR A 142 -6.83 4.76 33.24
N LEU A 143 -6.01 4.80 34.29
CA LEU A 143 -5.39 6.06 34.76
C LEU A 143 -4.64 6.78 33.63
N ALA A 144 -3.92 6.05 32.78
CA ALA A 144 -3.21 6.61 31.63
C ALA A 144 -4.16 7.19 30.58
N GLN A 145 -5.27 6.50 30.26
CA GLN A 145 -6.28 7.02 29.34
C GLN A 145 -6.97 8.26 29.93
N GLN A 146 -7.29 8.24 31.23
CA GLN A 146 -7.96 9.36 31.90
C GLN A 146 -7.10 10.62 31.90
N GLN A 147 -5.80 10.51 32.16
CA GLN A 147 -4.86 11.64 32.07
C GLN A 147 -4.82 12.26 30.66
N ILE A 148 -4.83 11.41 29.63
CA ILE A 148 -4.86 11.89 28.23
C ILE A 148 -6.19 12.58 27.94
N ILE A 149 -7.32 12.00 28.38
CA ILE A 149 -8.65 12.61 28.22
C ILE A 149 -8.69 13.99 28.88
N GLU A 150 -8.26 14.09 30.15
CA GLU A 150 -8.21 15.36 30.88
C GLU A 150 -7.36 16.41 30.18
N THR A 151 -6.22 16.02 29.61
CA THR A 151 -5.36 16.94 28.86
C THR A 151 -6.02 17.39 27.56
N ILE A 152 -6.65 16.48 26.81
CA ILE A 152 -7.35 16.82 25.56
C ILE A 152 -8.52 17.79 25.86
N LEU A 153 -9.27 17.57 26.93
CA LEU A 153 -10.40 18.41 27.32
C LEU A 153 -10.01 19.84 27.73
N GLN A 154 -8.73 20.09 28.07
CA GLN A 154 -8.23 21.45 28.28
C GLN A 154 -8.21 22.28 26.99
N ALA A 155 -8.25 21.63 25.82
CA ALA A 155 -8.35 22.27 24.51
C ALA A 155 -7.26 23.32 24.21
N GLU A 156 -6.08 23.21 24.84
CA GLU A 156 -4.95 24.14 24.65
C GLU A 156 -4.31 24.03 23.26
N GLN A 157 -4.47 22.88 22.60
CA GLN A 157 -3.98 22.61 21.26
C GLN A 157 -5.14 22.47 20.27
N ASP A 158 -4.85 22.81 19.01
CA ASP A 158 -5.77 22.62 17.89
C ASP A 158 -5.96 21.13 17.57
N ILE A 159 -4.86 20.36 17.57
CA ILE A 159 -4.85 18.98 17.08
C ILE A 159 -4.20 18.05 18.11
N TYR A 160 -4.81 16.89 18.30
CA TYR A 160 -4.28 15.84 19.16
C TYR A 160 -4.02 14.57 18.36
N PHE A 161 -2.82 14.02 18.52
CA PHE A 161 -2.45 12.73 17.94
C PHE A 161 -2.46 11.66 19.03
N LEU A 162 -3.20 10.59 18.79
CA LEU A 162 -3.22 9.41 19.64
C LEU A 162 -2.68 8.21 18.86
N THR A 163 -1.44 7.82 19.16
CA THR A 163 -0.82 6.64 18.54
C THR A 163 -0.79 5.47 19.51
N ALA A 164 -0.92 4.25 19.00
CA ALA A 164 -0.72 3.05 19.80
C ALA A 164 -0.59 1.83 18.92
N LYS A 165 0.06 0.78 19.39
CA LYS A 165 -0.08 -0.56 18.80
C LYS A 165 -1.55 -1.06 18.92
N ARG A 166 -1.91 -2.16 18.26
CA ARG A 166 -3.29 -2.68 18.22
C ARG A 166 -3.74 -3.22 19.58
N GLY A 167 -4.96 -2.94 20.05
CA GLY A 167 -5.44 -3.50 21.34
C GLY A 167 -4.98 -2.74 22.61
N ARG A 168 -4.49 -1.50 22.45
CA ARG A 168 -4.09 -0.59 23.54
C ARG A 168 -5.21 0.36 23.99
N GLY A 169 -6.41 0.22 23.42
CA GLY A 169 -7.59 0.99 23.83
C GLY A 169 -7.77 2.37 23.19
N LYS A 170 -7.24 2.61 21.98
CA LYS A 170 -7.43 3.90 21.27
C LYS A 170 -8.90 4.21 21.01
N SER A 171 -9.63 3.32 20.35
CA SER A 171 -11.05 3.51 20.03
C SER A 171 -11.91 3.63 21.30
N ALA A 172 -11.56 2.87 22.36
CA ALA A 172 -12.21 3.01 23.66
C ALA A 172 -11.97 4.39 24.29
N LEU A 173 -10.74 4.90 24.25
CA LEU A 173 -10.41 6.26 24.70
C LEU A 173 -11.21 7.31 23.91
N LEU A 174 -11.31 7.19 22.58
CA LEU A 174 -12.12 8.10 21.76
C LEU A 174 -13.59 8.10 22.18
N GLY A 175 -14.17 6.92 22.45
CA GLY A 175 -15.56 6.80 22.93
C GLY A 175 -15.74 7.45 24.31
N MET A 176 -14.82 7.20 25.24
CA MET A 176 -14.83 7.80 26.58
C MET A 176 -14.64 9.33 26.54
N LEU A 177 -13.77 9.82 25.66
CA LEU A 177 -13.53 11.24 25.44
C LEU A 177 -14.79 11.93 24.91
N ALA A 178 -15.47 11.31 23.94
CA ALA A 178 -16.69 11.87 23.37
C ALA A 178 -17.78 12.11 24.41
N ASN A 179 -17.87 11.26 25.45
CA ASN A 179 -18.83 11.43 26.54
C ASN A 179 -18.56 12.68 27.40
N GLN A 180 -17.33 13.19 27.40
CA GLN A 180 -16.90 14.29 28.26
C GLN A 180 -16.78 15.62 27.51
N ILE A 181 -16.79 15.62 26.17
CA ILE A 181 -16.76 16.83 25.34
C ILE A 181 -18.11 17.56 25.43
N GLN A 182 -18.10 18.83 25.83
CA GLN A 182 -19.29 19.68 25.92
C GLN A 182 -19.58 20.45 24.61
N ALA A 183 -19.52 19.75 23.47
CA ALA A 183 -19.74 20.28 22.13
C ALA A 183 -20.22 19.16 21.19
N PRO A 184 -20.81 19.46 20.02
CA PRO A 184 -21.08 18.44 19.00
C PRO A 184 -19.80 17.66 18.65
N VAL A 185 -19.91 16.33 18.59
CA VAL A 185 -18.79 15.43 18.26
C VAL A 185 -19.16 14.62 17.04
N TYR A 186 -18.33 14.70 16.00
CA TYR A 186 -18.43 13.89 14.80
C TYR A 186 -17.32 12.86 14.77
N LEU A 187 -17.61 11.67 14.25
CA LEU A 187 -16.66 10.58 14.08
C LEU A 187 -16.51 10.23 12.61
N THR A 188 -15.27 10.12 12.15
CA THR A 188 -14.96 9.55 10.83
C THR A 188 -13.89 8.47 10.94
N ALA A 189 -13.94 7.50 10.04
CA ALA A 189 -13.07 6.32 10.01
C ALA A 189 -13.10 5.71 8.59
N PRO A 190 -12.09 4.90 8.20
CA PRO A 190 -12.03 4.31 6.86
C PRO A 190 -13.23 3.41 6.52
N ASN A 191 -13.88 2.79 7.51
CA ASN A 191 -15.08 1.99 7.31
C ASN A 191 -15.98 1.99 8.56
N LYS A 192 -17.26 1.67 8.37
CA LYS A 192 -18.27 1.67 9.44
C LYS A 192 -18.06 0.56 10.48
N SER A 193 -17.38 -0.53 10.14
CA SER A 193 -17.04 -1.58 11.11
C SER A 193 -15.99 -1.13 12.13
N ALA A 194 -15.08 -0.22 11.74
CA ALA A 194 -14.01 0.26 12.61
C ALA A 194 -14.54 1.08 13.80
N VAL A 195 -15.72 1.70 13.67
CA VAL A 195 -16.28 2.57 14.72
C VAL A 195 -17.07 1.83 15.79
N HIS A 196 -17.30 0.51 15.65
CA HIS A 196 -18.09 -0.25 16.62
C HIS A 196 -17.52 -0.11 18.04
N SER A 197 -16.21 -0.22 18.19
CA SER A 197 -15.54 -0.04 19.48
C SER A 197 -15.56 1.40 20.01
N VAL A 198 -15.68 2.42 19.15
CA VAL A 198 -15.85 3.80 19.64
C VAL A 198 -17.27 3.98 20.18
N ILE A 199 -18.27 3.49 19.43
CA ILE A 199 -19.69 3.59 19.77
C ILE A 199 -20.03 2.78 21.04
N GLU A 200 -19.41 1.62 21.24
CA GLU A 200 -19.65 0.79 22.44
C GLU A 200 -19.25 1.50 23.75
N PHE A 201 -18.21 2.32 23.68
CA PHE A 201 -17.68 3.11 24.81
C PHE A 201 -18.26 4.53 24.88
N SER A 202 -19.09 4.93 23.92
CA SER A 202 -19.82 6.20 23.96
C SER A 202 -21.22 6.00 24.57
N GLU A 203 -21.55 6.79 25.59
CA GLU A 203 -22.85 6.81 26.24
C GLU A 203 -23.86 7.69 25.48
N GLY A 204 -23.37 8.71 24.77
CA GLY A 204 -24.13 9.50 23.80
C GLY A 204 -23.96 8.95 22.38
N GLY A 205 -24.99 9.07 21.53
CA GLY A 205 -24.87 8.70 20.12
C GLY A 205 -23.90 9.64 19.40
N ILE A 206 -22.69 9.18 19.11
CA ILE A 206 -21.74 9.91 18.26
C ILE A 206 -22.18 9.77 16.80
N GLU A 207 -22.26 10.90 16.10
CA GLU A 207 -22.63 10.90 14.69
C GLU A 207 -21.43 10.46 13.83
N PHE A 208 -21.57 9.33 13.14
CA PHE A 208 -20.58 8.85 12.19
C PHE A 208 -20.84 9.41 10.80
N ILE A 209 -19.83 10.04 10.20
CA ILE A 209 -19.83 10.52 8.81
C ILE A 209 -18.69 9.85 8.05
N ALA A 210 -18.99 9.22 6.92
CA ALA A 210 -17.96 8.57 6.09
C ALA A 210 -16.98 9.61 5.51
N PRO A 211 -15.70 9.26 5.23
CA PRO A 211 -14.70 10.24 4.81
C PRO A 211 -15.09 11.09 3.57
N ASP A 212 -15.66 10.44 2.55
CA ASP A 212 -16.09 11.10 1.31
C ASP A 212 -17.32 11.99 1.54
N GLU A 213 -18.24 11.55 2.39
CA GLU A 213 -19.43 12.32 2.78
C GLU A 213 -19.03 13.55 3.61
N LEU A 214 -18.12 13.38 4.57
CA LEU A 214 -17.60 14.48 5.39
C LEU A 214 -16.92 15.54 4.53
N ALA A 215 -16.10 15.12 3.56
CA ALA A 215 -15.46 16.04 2.62
C ALA A 215 -16.49 16.83 1.81
N LEU A 216 -17.54 16.18 1.32
CA LEU A 216 -18.62 16.84 0.59
C LEU A 216 -19.37 17.84 1.48
N THR A 217 -19.77 17.43 2.69
CA THR A 217 -20.52 18.28 3.63
C THR A 217 -19.69 19.49 4.06
N LEU A 218 -18.38 19.34 4.26
CA LEU A 218 -17.48 20.47 4.55
C LEU A 218 -17.42 21.50 3.40
N GLN A 219 -17.56 21.05 2.15
CA GLN A 219 -17.58 21.93 0.99
C GLN A 219 -18.92 22.64 0.80
N THR A 220 -20.03 21.99 1.14
CA THR A 220 -21.39 22.52 0.92
C THR A 220 -21.93 23.30 2.12
N GLU A 221 -21.65 22.83 3.34
CA GLU A 221 -22.23 23.31 4.59
C GLU A 221 -21.17 23.38 5.70
N PRO A 222 -20.11 24.21 5.60
CA PRO A 222 -18.98 24.17 6.55
C PRO A 222 -19.32 24.60 7.99
N GLU A 223 -20.46 25.25 8.22
CA GLU A 223 -20.79 25.90 9.50
C GLU A 223 -20.85 24.93 10.69
N PHE A 224 -21.29 23.68 10.48
CA PHE A 224 -21.39 22.68 11.55
C PHE A 224 -20.02 22.36 12.19
N SER A 225 -18.94 22.51 11.42
CA SER A 225 -17.58 22.15 11.85
C SER A 225 -16.94 23.19 12.79
N GLN A 226 -17.43 24.43 12.80
CA GLN A 226 -16.79 25.55 13.51
C GLN A 226 -16.88 25.42 15.03
N SER A 227 -17.96 24.83 15.54
CA SER A 227 -18.19 24.64 16.99
C SER A 227 -18.19 23.16 17.40
N ALA A 228 -17.65 22.29 16.55
CA ALA A 228 -17.67 20.85 16.75
C ALA A 228 -16.26 20.25 16.86
N TRP A 229 -16.18 19.10 17.52
CA TRP A 229 -14.99 18.26 17.54
C TRP A 229 -15.08 17.19 16.46
N LEU A 230 -13.94 16.90 15.84
CA LEU A 230 -13.81 15.74 14.96
C LEU A 230 -12.92 14.69 15.60
N LEU A 231 -13.45 13.47 15.77
CA LEU A 231 -12.68 12.29 16.10
C LEU A 231 -12.43 11.51 14.82
N VAL A 232 -11.17 11.22 14.53
CA VAL A 232 -10.75 10.48 13.33
C VAL A 232 -10.08 9.19 13.79
N ASP A 233 -10.77 8.06 13.69
CA ASP A 233 -10.20 6.76 14.03
C ASP A 233 -9.52 6.10 12.82
N GLU A 234 -8.38 5.45 13.07
CA GLU A 234 -7.47 4.93 12.04
C GLU A 234 -7.17 5.93 10.92
N ALA A 235 -6.83 7.17 11.31
CA ALA A 235 -6.58 8.30 10.41
C ALA A 235 -5.57 7.97 9.30
N ALA A 236 -4.59 7.12 9.56
CA ALA A 236 -3.59 6.71 8.58
C ALA A 236 -4.15 5.89 7.39
N MET A 237 -5.37 5.37 7.50
CA MET A 237 -6.06 4.70 6.41
C MET A 237 -6.90 5.67 5.56
N ILE A 238 -7.04 6.92 5.97
CA ILE A 238 -7.76 7.97 5.24
C ILE A 238 -6.77 8.74 4.35
N PRO A 239 -7.13 9.07 3.10
CA PRO A 239 -6.26 9.83 2.20
C PRO A 239 -5.77 11.14 2.83
N LEU A 240 -4.47 11.41 2.69
CA LEU A 240 -3.83 12.62 3.24
C LEU A 240 -4.53 13.94 2.84
N PRO A 241 -5.01 14.14 1.59
CA PRO A 241 -5.74 15.36 1.23
C PRO A 241 -7.00 15.59 2.06
N LEU A 242 -7.75 14.53 2.40
CA LEU A 242 -8.95 14.63 3.23
C LEU A 242 -8.59 15.02 4.67
N LEU A 243 -7.55 14.43 5.24
CA LEU A 243 -7.07 14.80 6.58
C LEU A 243 -6.64 16.27 6.65
N GLN A 244 -6.02 16.77 5.57
CA GLN A 244 -5.67 18.19 5.44
C GLN A 244 -6.91 19.08 5.32
N GLU A 245 -7.93 18.64 4.59
CA GLU A 245 -9.21 19.33 4.49
C GLU A 245 -9.90 19.41 5.85
N TYR A 246 -10.01 18.31 6.59
CA TYR A 246 -10.58 18.29 7.93
C TYR A 246 -9.88 19.27 8.87
N SER A 247 -8.54 19.31 8.81
CA SER A 247 -7.69 20.22 9.59
C SER A 247 -7.89 21.70 9.29
N ARG A 248 -8.49 22.05 8.14
CA ARG A 248 -8.82 23.43 7.78
C ARG A 248 -10.18 23.87 8.33
N TYR A 249 -11.12 22.94 8.46
CA TYR A 249 -12.51 23.25 8.83
C TYR A 249 -12.77 23.11 10.33
N PHE A 250 -12.31 22.02 10.96
CA PHE A 250 -12.54 21.78 12.38
C PHE A 250 -11.50 22.50 13.24
N GLN A 251 -11.95 23.14 14.31
CA GLN A 251 -11.04 23.76 15.29
C GLN A 251 -10.32 22.70 16.14
N HIS A 252 -11.03 21.70 16.66
CA HIS A 252 -10.44 20.67 17.50
C HIS A 252 -10.58 19.29 16.87
N ILE A 253 -9.45 18.60 16.70
CA ILE A 253 -9.42 17.27 16.06
C ILE A 253 -8.56 16.31 16.88
N VAL A 254 -9.06 15.08 17.05
CA VAL A 254 -8.27 13.97 17.58
C VAL A 254 -8.07 12.93 16.49
N PHE A 255 -6.82 12.77 16.04
CA PHE A 255 -6.44 11.71 15.11
C PHE A 255 -5.89 10.50 15.88
N SER A 256 -6.60 9.38 15.81
CA SER A 256 -6.14 8.08 16.30
C SER A 256 -5.51 7.28 15.16
N THR A 257 -4.37 6.64 15.41
CA THR A 257 -3.76 5.74 14.42
C THR A 257 -3.03 4.56 15.05
N THR A 258 -3.14 3.39 14.42
CA THR A 258 -2.32 2.24 14.79
C THR A 258 -0.90 2.34 14.24
N ILE A 259 0.08 2.32 15.14
CA ILE A 259 1.52 2.28 14.83
C ILE A 259 2.07 0.85 14.95
N HIS A 260 3.21 0.58 14.30
CA HIS A 260 3.85 -0.74 14.23
C HIS A 260 2.87 -1.88 13.88
N SER A 261 1.93 -1.63 12.95
CA SER A 261 0.99 -2.64 12.49
C SER A 261 1.43 -3.27 11.18
N TYR A 262 1.02 -4.52 10.98
CA TYR A 262 1.11 -5.22 9.70
C TYR A 262 0.24 -4.60 8.58
N GLU A 263 -0.61 -3.63 8.90
CA GLU A 263 -1.43 -2.92 7.91
C GLU A 263 -0.60 -1.84 7.19
N GLY A 264 0.51 -1.42 7.79
CA GLY A 264 1.55 -0.62 7.16
C GLY A 264 1.20 0.87 7.00
N THR A 265 0.10 1.36 7.56
CA THR A 265 -0.44 2.69 7.24
C THR A 265 0.03 3.81 8.17
N GLY A 266 0.29 3.54 9.46
CA GLY A 266 0.55 4.56 10.49
C GLY A 266 1.71 5.54 10.22
N ARG A 267 2.71 5.13 9.44
CA ARG A 267 3.95 5.91 9.23
C ARG A 267 3.83 6.99 8.16
N GLY A 268 3.11 6.72 7.07
CA GLY A 268 2.83 7.72 6.05
C GLY A 268 2.12 8.95 6.61
N PHE A 269 1.23 8.70 7.57
CA PHE A 269 0.58 9.71 8.38
C PHE A 269 1.59 10.48 9.24
N GLU A 270 2.38 9.84 10.09
CA GLU A 270 3.32 10.53 10.97
C GLU A 270 4.37 11.36 10.21
N LEU A 271 4.99 10.78 9.18
CA LEU A 271 6.09 11.42 8.45
C LEU A 271 5.63 12.56 7.53
N LYS A 272 4.46 12.44 6.89
CA LYS A 272 3.99 13.45 5.90
C LYS A 272 2.91 14.37 6.43
N PHE A 273 2.02 13.89 7.29
CA PHE A 273 0.93 14.71 7.79
C PHE A 273 1.42 15.65 8.89
N LYS A 274 2.07 15.14 9.95
CA LYS A 274 2.57 15.99 11.05
C LYS A 274 3.50 17.09 10.55
N ARG A 275 4.40 16.79 9.60
CA ARG A 275 5.32 17.77 8.99
C ARG A 275 4.63 18.86 8.15
N LYS A 276 3.41 18.61 7.68
CA LYS A 276 2.62 19.55 6.85
C LYS A 276 1.56 20.31 7.67
N ILE A 277 1.49 20.07 8.97
CA ILE A 277 0.57 20.79 9.85
C ILE A 277 1.27 22.04 10.36
N HIS A 278 0.62 23.18 10.16
CA HIS A 278 1.06 24.49 10.64
C HIS A 278 0.28 24.94 11.89
N ARG A 279 -0.50 24.04 12.49
CA ARG A 279 -1.33 24.25 13.68
C ARG A 279 -0.65 23.69 14.93
N THR A 280 -1.07 24.15 16.09
CA THR A 280 -0.55 23.64 17.36
C THR A 280 -1.02 22.21 17.57
N PHE A 281 -0.16 21.33 18.07
CA PHE A 281 -0.54 19.95 18.31
C PHE A 281 0.20 19.33 19.48
N GLN A 282 -0.44 18.33 20.08
CA GLN A 282 0.16 17.47 21.09
C GLN A 282 0.00 16.00 20.69
N HIS A 283 1.01 15.19 21.04
CA HIS A 283 1.07 13.78 20.69
C HIS A 283 1.11 12.94 21.97
N PHE A 284 0.22 11.96 22.02
CA PHE A 284 0.13 10.94 23.06
C PHE A 284 0.33 9.55 22.47
N GLU A 285 0.92 8.67 23.27
CA GLU A 285 1.11 7.27 22.91
C GLU A 285 0.55 6.35 24.01
N LEU A 286 -0.34 5.42 23.64
CA LEU A 286 -0.80 4.36 24.54
C LEU A 286 0.09 3.13 24.38
N LYS A 287 0.78 2.74 25.45
CA LYS A 287 1.72 1.61 25.45
C LYS A 287 1.13 0.35 26.07
N GLN A 288 0.40 0.50 27.17
CA GLN A 288 -0.12 -0.62 27.94
C GLN A 288 -1.17 -1.41 27.13
N PRO A 289 -0.96 -2.72 26.93
CA PRO A 289 -1.96 -3.56 26.26
C PRO A 289 -3.17 -3.75 27.18
N LEU A 290 -4.38 -3.66 26.62
CA LEU A 290 -5.64 -3.87 27.35
C LEU A 290 -6.32 -5.18 26.97
N ARG A 291 -6.07 -5.67 25.75
CA ARG A 291 -6.68 -6.91 25.24
C ARG A 291 -5.99 -8.18 25.72
N TRP A 292 -4.72 -8.08 26.09
CA TRP A 292 -3.90 -9.17 26.61
C TRP A 292 -2.87 -8.59 27.56
N GLN A 293 -2.18 -9.47 28.29
CA GLN A 293 -1.19 -9.07 29.27
C GLN A 293 0.04 -8.40 28.64
N GLU A 294 0.75 -7.63 29.45
CA GLU A 294 2.09 -7.17 29.08
C GLU A 294 3.03 -8.37 28.88
N ASN A 295 3.93 -8.26 27.89
CA ASN A 295 4.86 -9.31 27.49
C ASN A 295 4.18 -10.61 26.96
N ASP A 296 3.04 -10.49 26.28
CA ASP A 296 2.38 -11.63 25.64
C ASP A 296 3.29 -12.27 24.56
N PRO A 297 3.65 -13.57 24.67
CA PRO A 297 4.58 -14.21 23.75
C PRO A 297 4.10 -14.24 22.30
N LEU A 298 2.79 -14.39 22.08
CA LEU A 298 2.22 -14.39 20.73
C LEU A 298 2.34 -13.01 20.07
N GLU A 299 2.18 -11.93 20.83
CA GLU A 299 2.43 -10.58 20.32
C GLU A 299 3.89 -10.40 19.90
N HIS A 300 4.83 -10.71 20.78
CA HIS A 300 6.25 -10.57 20.49
C HIS A 300 6.70 -11.45 19.33
N PHE A 301 6.15 -12.66 19.23
CA PHE A 301 6.36 -13.54 18.08
C PHE A 301 5.92 -12.89 16.77
N ILE A 302 4.74 -12.27 16.71
CA ILE A 302 4.27 -11.59 15.50
C ILE A 302 5.11 -10.35 15.19
N ASP A 303 5.48 -9.57 16.21
CA ASP A 303 6.35 -8.41 16.06
C ASP A 303 7.72 -8.80 15.45
N ASP A 304 8.34 -9.87 15.96
CA ASP A 304 9.62 -10.40 15.48
C ASP A 304 9.51 -11.06 14.10
N LEU A 305 8.45 -11.86 13.89
CA LEU A 305 8.23 -12.55 12.61
C LEU A 305 8.09 -11.56 11.46
N LEU A 306 7.46 -10.40 11.73
CA LEU A 306 7.17 -9.35 10.75
C LEU A 306 8.17 -8.19 10.78
N LEU A 307 9.15 -8.21 11.68
CA LEU A 307 10.13 -7.15 11.91
C LEU A 307 9.49 -5.77 12.15
N LEU A 308 8.41 -5.70 12.94
CA LEU A 308 7.63 -4.46 13.12
C LEU A 308 8.38 -3.35 13.87
N ASN A 309 9.37 -3.73 14.69
CA ASN A 309 10.22 -2.80 15.46
C ASN A 309 11.52 -2.44 14.72
N SER A 310 11.77 -3.00 13.52
CA SER A 310 13.02 -2.78 12.77
C SER A 310 13.36 -1.31 12.48
N GLU A 311 12.36 -0.42 12.48
CA GLU A 311 12.57 1.02 12.34
C GLU A 311 13.16 1.64 13.61
N ASP A 312 12.60 1.30 14.77
CA ASP A 312 13.04 1.85 16.06
C ASP A 312 14.42 1.33 16.43
N ASP A 313 14.68 0.07 16.07
CA ASP A 313 15.97 -0.60 16.26
C ASP A 313 17.02 -0.13 15.25
N PHE A 314 16.62 0.55 14.16
CA PHE A 314 17.55 0.99 13.14
C PHE A 314 18.43 2.14 13.65
N GLN A 315 19.72 1.86 13.76
CA GLN A 315 20.69 2.85 14.23
C GLN A 315 20.86 4.01 13.23
N GLN A 316 20.42 5.19 13.63
CA GLN A 316 20.63 6.42 12.87
C GLN A 316 21.96 7.07 13.24
N PHE A 317 22.74 7.45 12.23
CA PHE A 317 24.02 8.11 12.43
C PHE A 317 23.90 9.63 12.24
N PRO A 318 24.57 10.43 13.07
CA PRO A 318 24.68 11.87 12.81
C PRO A 318 25.43 12.09 11.50
N PHE A 319 25.03 13.13 10.77
CA PHE A 319 25.70 13.48 9.52
C PHE A 319 27.14 13.92 9.76
N GLN A 320 28.06 13.40 8.95
CA GLN A 320 29.46 13.79 8.95
C GLN A 320 29.89 14.17 7.51
N PRO A 321 30.21 15.45 7.22
CA PRO A 321 30.44 15.96 5.86
C PRO A 321 31.54 15.26 5.03
N HIS A 322 32.46 14.57 5.68
CA HIS A 322 33.63 13.95 5.05
C HIS A 322 33.75 12.45 5.35
N LEU A 323 32.66 11.82 5.79
CA LEU A 323 32.66 10.38 6.04
C LEU A 323 32.81 9.62 4.71
N PRO A 324 33.85 8.79 4.54
CA PRO A 324 34.06 8.06 3.31
C PRO A 324 33.11 6.86 3.27
N TYR A 325 32.03 6.93 2.49
CA TYR A 325 31.15 5.79 2.27
C TYR A 325 31.41 5.13 0.91
N GLN A 326 31.09 3.85 0.79
CA GLN A 326 31.24 3.08 -0.45
C GLN A 326 29.87 2.69 -0.98
N ILE A 327 29.75 2.64 -2.30
CA ILE A 327 28.56 2.10 -2.96
C ILE A 327 28.92 0.80 -3.65
N ARG A 328 28.12 -0.23 -3.40
CA ARG A 328 28.27 -1.54 -4.04
C ARG A 328 26.93 -2.19 -4.29
N GLU A 329 26.88 -2.97 -5.35
CA GLU A 329 25.82 -3.94 -5.55
C GLU A 329 26.04 -5.15 -4.64
N VAL A 330 24.97 -5.64 -4.03
CA VAL A 330 24.98 -6.87 -3.22
C VAL A 330 23.89 -7.82 -3.71
N GLN A 331 24.19 -9.12 -3.68
CA GLN A 331 23.25 -10.15 -4.12
C GLN A 331 22.07 -10.28 -3.15
N LYS A 332 22.34 -10.14 -1.85
CA LYS A 332 21.34 -10.14 -0.78
C LYS A 332 21.77 -9.19 0.34
N PRO A 333 20.84 -8.60 1.09
CA PRO A 333 21.16 -7.84 2.30
C PRO A 333 21.94 -8.69 3.31
N HIS A 334 23.08 -8.19 3.79
CA HIS A 334 23.86 -8.85 4.84
C HIS A 334 23.12 -8.84 6.19
N HIS A 335 22.47 -7.71 6.52
CA HIS A 335 21.61 -7.54 7.69
C HIS A 335 20.22 -7.17 7.22
N ILE A 336 19.33 -8.15 7.14
CA ILE A 336 17.96 -7.94 6.62
C ILE A 336 17.15 -7.00 7.52
N VAL A 337 17.37 -7.05 8.83
CA VAL A 337 16.68 -6.19 9.80
C VAL A 337 17.04 -4.74 9.57
N ASP A 338 18.34 -4.41 9.43
CA ASP A 338 18.78 -3.03 9.18
C ASP A 338 18.32 -2.52 7.83
N PHE A 339 18.42 -3.36 6.79
CA PHE A 339 17.92 -3.00 5.46
C PHE A 339 16.41 -2.75 5.48
N TYR A 340 15.64 -3.64 6.10
CA TYR A 340 14.20 -3.49 6.22
C TYR A 340 13.86 -2.26 7.07
N GLY A 341 14.56 -2.04 8.18
CA GLY A 341 14.48 -0.85 9.01
C GLY A 341 14.66 0.43 8.20
N LEU A 342 15.73 0.55 7.41
CA LEU A 342 15.96 1.68 6.51
C LEU A 342 14.86 1.84 5.45
N MET A 343 14.42 0.75 4.83
CA MET A 343 13.34 0.78 3.84
C MET A 343 12.02 1.22 4.47
N THR A 344 11.78 0.86 5.72
CA THR A 344 10.58 1.20 6.45
C THR A 344 10.60 2.65 6.98
N LEU A 345 11.78 3.23 7.26
CA LEU A 345 11.96 4.66 7.59
C LEU A 345 11.55 5.61 6.46
N ALA A 346 11.82 5.24 5.21
CA ALA A 346 11.65 6.14 4.06
C ALA A 346 10.29 5.99 3.35
N HIS A 347 9.52 4.94 3.65
CA HIS A 347 8.33 4.59 2.90
C HIS A 347 7.04 4.67 3.74
N TYR A 348 6.03 5.29 3.14
CA TYR A 348 4.73 5.53 3.78
C TYR A 348 3.91 4.25 4.04
N ARG A 349 4.22 3.15 3.34
CA ARG A 349 3.61 1.84 3.55
C ARG A 349 4.60 0.70 3.35
N THR A 350 4.63 -0.19 4.34
CA THR A 350 5.34 -1.46 4.31
C THR A 350 4.38 -2.56 4.71
N SER A 351 4.30 -3.61 3.90
CA SER A 351 3.39 -4.73 4.10
C SER A 351 4.20 -5.99 4.45
N PRO A 352 3.60 -6.97 5.14
CA PRO A 352 4.22 -8.29 5.34
C PRO A 352 4.63 -8.97 4.02
N LEU A 353 3.94 -8.66 2.92
CA LEU A 353 4.32 -9.13 1.58
C LEU A 353 5.65 -8.57 1.09
N ASP A 354 5.98 -7.34 1.46
CA ASP A 354 7.30 -6.76 1.15
C ASP A 354 8.40 -7.57 1.84
N LEU A 355 8.20 -7.97 3.10
CA LEU A 355 9.15 -8.82 3.82
C LEU A 355 9.29 -10.21 3.18
N ARG A 356 8.18 -10.83 2.78
CA ARG A 356 8.19 -12.12 2.07
C ARG A 356 8.94 -12.03 0.75
N ARG A 357 8.70 -10.98 -0.02
CA ARG A 357 9.44 -10.71 -1.26
C ARG A 357 10.92 -10.46 -0.95
N LEU A 358 11.25 -9.66 0.05
CA LEU A 358 12.64 -9.35 0.40
C LEU A 358 13.44 -10.63 0.73
N LEU A 359 12.83 -11.56 1.46
CA LEU A 359 13.47 -12.80 1.90
C LEU A 359 13.68 -13.80 0.76
N ASP A 360 12.66 -14.04 -0.06
CA ASP A 360 12.62 -15.18 -0.99
C ASP A 360 12.22 -14.83 -2.42
N GLY A 361 11.92 -13.56 -2.72
CA GLY A 361 11.60 -13.11 -4.06
C GLY A 361 12.74 -13.36 -5.04
N GLU A 362 12.38 -13.75 -6.25
CA GLU A 362 13.35 -13.89 -7.35
C GLU A 362 13.60 -12.53 -8.03
N ASN A 363 14.68 -12.46 -8.80
CA ASN A 363 14.98 -11.33 -9.69
C ASN A 363 15.08 -9.96 -8.96
N GLN A 364 15.71 -9.98 -7.79
CA GLN A 364 15.95 -8.80 -6.96
C GLN A 364 17.41 -8.38 -7.03
N ARG A 365 17.66 -7.06 -7.06
CA ARG A 365 19.01 -6.49 -6.96
C ARG A 365 19.04 -5.41 -5.89
N PHE A 366 20.16 -5.33 -5.17
CA PHE A 366 20.32 -4.42 -4.05
C PHE A 366 21.59 -3.59 -4.22
N TYR A 367 21.50 -2.29 -3.95
CA TYR A 367 22.65 -1.39 -3.99
C TYR A 367 22.75 -0.66 -2.66
N PHE A 368 23.89 -0.77 -1.98
CA PHE A 368 24.08 -0.24 -0.64
C PHE A 368 25.10 0.88 -0.65
N ALA A 369 24.80 1.96 0.08
CA ALA A 369 25.74 3.01 0.46
C ALA A 369 26.11 2.78 1.94
N GLU A 370 27.34 2.35 2.19
CA GLU A 370 27.76 1.87 3.52
C GLU A 370 29.05 2.54 4.00
N TYR A 371 29.14 2.71 5.32
CA TYR A 371 30.37 3.07 6.01
C TYR A 371 30.63 2.08 7.16
N GLN A 372 31.74 1.33 7.11
CA GLN A 372 32.08 0.33 8.13
C GLN A 372 30.91 -0.61 8.46
N GLN A 373 30.24 -1.13 7.42
CA GLN A 373 29.04 -1.98 7.51
C GLN A 373 27.75 -1.26 7.96
N ASN A 374 27.79 0.02 8.31
CA ASN A 374 26.60 0.79 8.62
C ASN A 374 25.91 1.28 7.34
N LEU A 375 24.62 1.00 7.21
CA LEU A 375 23.83 1.32 6.03
C LEU A 375 23.34 2.77 6.04
N LEU A 376 23.92 3.63 5.20
CA LEU A 376 23.53 5.05 5.08
C LEU A 376 22.38 5.27 4.07
N GLY A 377 22.33 4.42 3.05
CA GLY A 377 21.33 4.46 2.01
C GLY A 377 21.29 3.16 1.23
N ALA A 378 20.16 2.84 0.61
CA ALA A 378 20.05 1.66 -0.22
C ALA A 378 18.98 1.79 -1.32
N ILE A 379 19.13 0.95 -2.34
CA ILE A 379 18.13 0.71 -3.39
C ILE A 379 17.73 -0.76 -3.35
N TRP A 380 16.43 -1.00 -3.46
CA TRP A 380 15.83 -2.29 -3.80
C TRP A 380 15.25 -2.22 -5.21
N ALA A 381 15.81 -2.97 -6.14
CA ALA A 381 15.35 -3.04 -7.52
C ALA A 381 14.83 -4.44 -7.87
N LEU A 382 13.87 -4.50 -8.80
CA LEU A 382 13.32 -5.74 -9.36
C LEU A 382 13.58 -5.77 -10.86
N GLU A 383 13.99 -6.92 -11.39
CA GLU A 383 14.09 -7.10 -12.83
C GLU A 383 12.70 -7.27 -13.45
N GLU A 384 12.47 -6.56 -14.56
CA GLU A 384 11.23 -6.60 -15.32
C GLU A 384 11.53 -6.64 -16.82
N GLY A 385 10.55 -7.08 -17.62
CA GLY A 385 10.64 -7.15 -19.07
C GLY A 385 11.17 -8.49 -19.56
N ASN A 386 11.98 -8.47 -20.63
CA ASN A 386 12.52 -9.67 -21.30
C ASN A 386 11.45 -10.72 -21.68
N MET A 387 10.25 -10.27 -22.06
CA MET A 387 9.17 -11.16 -22.46
C MET A 387 9.43 -11.71 -23.87
N ALA A 388 9.56 -13.03 -23.98
CA ALA A 388 9.76 -13.72 -25.26
C ALA A 388 8.46 -14.05 -26.01
N ASP A 389 7.32 -14.07 -25.31
CA ASP A 389 6.01 -14.42 -25.88
C ASP A 389 5.35 -13.19 -26.52
N ASP A 390 5.48 -13.09 -27.85
CA ASP A 390 4.86 -12.02 -28.65
C ASP A 390 3.33 -12.05 -28.60
N GLU A 391 2.71 -13.23 -28.50
CA GLU A 391 1.25 -13.33 -28.38
C GLU A 391 0.78 -12.75 -27.05
N LEU A 392 1.49 -13.06 -25.96
CA LEU A 392 1.22 -12.48 -24.66
C LEU A 392 1.37 -10.96 -24.66
N ILE A 393 2.42 -10.43 -25.29
CA ILE A 393 2.63 -8.97 -25.41
C ILE A 393 1.46 -8.31 -26.14
N ILE A 394 0.99 -8.92 -27.25
CA ILE A 394 -0.20 -8.44 -27.97
C ILE A 394 -1.44 -8.48 -27.06
N GLN A 395 -1.64 -9.57 -26.30
CA GLN A 395 -2.76 -9.69 -25.37
C GLN A 395 -2.69 -8.65 -24.23
N ILE A 396 -1.50 -8.26 -23.77
CA ILE A 396 -1.29 -7.18 -22.80
C ILE A 396 -1.65 -5.83 -23.42
N GLN A 397 -1.15 -5.52 -24.63
CA GLN A 397 -1.45 -4.28 -25.35
C GLN A 397 -2.97 -4.11 -25.59
N GLN A 398 -3.67 -5.21 -25.86
CA GLN A 398 -5.12 -5.24 -26.05
C GLN A 398 -5.91 -5.21 -24.73
N GLY A 399 -5.26 -5.36 -23.57
CA GLY A 399 -5.89 -5.43 -22.26
C GLY A 399 -6.65 -6.74 -21.99
N LYS A 400 -6.36 -7.81 -22.74
CA LYS A 400 -6.97 -9.15 -22.55
C LYS A 400 -6.29 -9.95 -21.45
N ARG A 401 -4.99 -9.71 -21.24
CA ARG A 401 -4.19 -10.35 -20.18
C ARG A 401 -3.47 -9.28 -19.36
N ARG A 402 -3.29 -9.58 -18.07
CA ARG A 402 -2.42 -8.84 -17.15
C ARG A 402 -1.67 -9.85 -16.28
N PRO A 403 -0.57 -10.44 -16.79
CA PRO A 403 0.28 -11.32 -16.01
C PRO A 403 0.77 -10.68 -14.70
N LYS A 404 1.15 -11.52 -13.74
CA LYS A 404 1.79 -11.04 -12.50
C LYS A 404 3.24 -10.60 -12.80
N GLY A 405 3.77 -9.71 -11.95
CA GLY A 405 5.10 -9.11 -12.15
C GLY A 405 5.13 -8.03 -13.25
N ASN A 406 6.32 -7.59 -13.66
CA ASN A 406 6.54 -6.71 -14.82
C ASN A 406 5.67 -5.43 -14.84
N LEU A 407 5.60 -4.73 -13.71
CA LEU A 407 4.67 -3.62 -13.50
C LEU A 407 4.83 -2.52 -14.56
N VAL A 408 6.05 -2.01 -14.74
CA VAL A 408 6.29 -0.87 -15.64
C VAL A 408 6.22 -1.28 -17.11
N PRO A 409 6.89 -2.35 -17.56
CA PRO A 409 6.77 -2.81 -18.95
C PRO A 409 5.33 -3.06 -19.39
N GLN A 410 4.53 -3.75 -18.56
CA GLN A 410 3.13 -3.99 -18.87
C GLN A 410 2.31 -2.69 -18.88
N ALA A 411 2.57 -1.76 -17.96
CA ALA A 411 1.88 -0.47 -17.92
C ALA A 411 2.17 0.36 -19.18
N LEU A 412 3.43 0.43 -19.62
CA LEU A 412 3.81 1.13 -20.86
C LEU A 412 3.23 0.45 -22.11
N CYS A 413 3.22 -0.87 -22.15
CA CYS A 413 2.61 -1.64 -23.23
C CYS A 413 1.10 -1.39 -23.32
N PHE A 414 0.39 -1.42 -22.19
CA PHE A 414 -1.07 -1.27 -22.15
C PHE A 414 -1.52 0.18 -22.30
N HIS A 415 -0.95 1.12 -21.54
CA HIS A 415 -1.40 2.51 -21.51
C HIS A 415 -0.80 3.33 -22.65
N GLU A 416 0.46 3.12 -23.01
CA GLU A 416 1.17 3.95 -24.00
C GLU A 416 1.38 3.25 -25.35
N ASN A 417 0.84 2.04 -25.54
CA ASN A 417 1.05 1.18 -26.73
C ASN A 417 2.54 0.85 -27.00
N LEU A 418 3.41 0.92 -25.99
CA LEU A 418 4.85 0.67 -26.12
C LEU A 418 5.17 -0.82 -25.87
N SER A 419 4.82 -1.69 -26.81
CA SER A 419 5.07 -3.14 -26.70
C SER A 419 6.55 -3.48 -26.53
N GLN A 420 7.45 -2.66 -27.08
CA GLN A 420 8.89 -2.82 -26.95
C GLN A 420 9.36 -2.80 -25.48
N ALA A 421 8.65 -2.09 -24.59
CA ALA A 421 8.99 -2.06 -23.17
C ALA A 421 8.94 -3.46 -22.52
N CYS A 422 8.03 -4.33 -22.98
CA CYS A 422 7.93 -5.72 -22.51
C CYS A 422 9.09 -6.59 -22.99
N LYS A 423 9.66 -6.30 -24.17
CA LYS A 423 10.75 -7.09 -24.76
C LYS A 423 12.11 -6.75 -24.16
N LEU A 424 12.31 -5.48 -23.81
CA LEU A 424 13.57 -4.98 -23.25
C LEU A 424 13.75 -5.40 -21.78
N ARG A 425 15.00 -5.44 -21.32
CA ARG A 425 15.37 -5.73 -19.93
C ARG A 425 15.33 -4.45 -19.12
N SER A 426 14.66 -4.47 -17.97
CA SER A 426 14.51 -3.32 -17.08
C SER A 426 14.91 -3.65 -15.66
N LEU A 427 15.50 -2.68 -14.96
CA LEU A 427 15.49 -2.65 -13.49
C LEU A 427 14.51 -1.60 -13.00
N ARG A 428 13.44 -2.05 -12.36
CA ARG A 428 12.51 -1.17 -11.67
C ARG A 428 12.99 -0.89 -10.27
N ILE A 429 13.21 0.37 -9.94
CA ILE A 429 13.45 0.81 -8.56
C ILE A 429 12.15 0.61 -7.79
N SER A 430 12.13 -0.41 -6.93
CA SER A 430 11.00 -0.70 -6.05
C SER A 430 11.04 0.19 -4.82
N ARG A 431 12.22 0.36 -4.22
CA ARG A 431 12.45 1.25 -3.08
C ARG A 431 13.82 1.92 -3.16
N ILE A 432 13.90 3.16 -2.70
CA ILE A 432 15.14 3.89 -2.47
C ILE A 432 15.01 4.63 -1.15
N ALA A 433 15.98 4.47 -0.28
CA ALA A 433 15.97 5.05 1.06
C ALA A 433 17.35 5.58 1.41
N VAL A 434 17.37 6.74 2.09
CA VAL A 434 18.56 7.35 2.67
C VAL A 434 18.20 7.77 4.08
N GLN A 435 19.10 7.52 5.04
CA GLN A 435 18.89 7.90 6.44
C GLN A 435 18.51 9.39 6.54
N PRO A 436 17.57 9.79 7.42
CA PRO A 436 17.07 11.16 7.52
C PRO A 436 18.18 12.23 7.60
N ASN A 437 19.18 12.01 8.45
CA ASN A 437 20.29 12.96 8.63
C ASN A 437 21.21 13.10 7.40
N TRP A 438 21.18 12.10 6.51
CA TRP A 438 22.01 12.00 5.32
C TRP A 438 21.26 12.38 4.03
N GLN A 439 19.96 12.71 4.14
CA GLN A 439 19.16 13.18 3.00
C GLN A 439 19.68 14.51 2.46
N GLN A 440 19.46 14.72 1.16
CA GLN A 440 19.92 15.92 0.43
C GLN A 440 21.45 16.13 0.43
N LYS A 441 22.24 15.09 0.72
CA LYS A 441 23.72 15.11 0.66
C LYS A 441 24.32 14.39 -0.56
N GLY A 442 23.49 14.03 -1.54
CA GLY A 442 23.92 13.38 -2.79
C GLY A 442 23.96 11.85 -2.76
N ILE A 443 23.80 11.19 -1.60
CA ILE A 443 23.83 9.72 -1.51
C ILE A 443 22.84 9.04 -2.45
N GLY A 444 21.60 9.51 -2.51
CA GLY A 444 20.58 8.95 -3.42
C GLY A 444 20.99 9.05 -4.90
N GLN A 445 21.61 10.15 -5.30
CA GLN A 445 22.10 10.32 -6.69
C GLN A 445 23.29 9.41 -6.97
N ASN A 446 24.21 9.29 -6.02
CA ASN A 446 25.38 8.41 -6.16
C ASN A 446 24.96 6.93 -6.21
N LEU A 447 23.92 6.53 -5.46
CA LEU A 447 23.31 5.20 -5.57
C LEU A 447 22.73 4.98 -6.98
N MET A 448 22.02 5.97 -7.53
CA MET A 448 21.50 5.87 -8.89
C MET A 448 22.59 5.79 -9.95
N GLN A 449 23.71 6.49 -9.76
CA GLN A 449 24.86 6.43 -10.66
C GLN A 449 25.47 5.03 -10.70
N ALA A 450 25.52 4.33 -9.56
CA ALA A 450 26.01 2.94 -9.53
C ALA A 450 25.15 1.97 -10.35
N MET A 451 23.83 2.24 -10.48
CA MET A 451 22.93 1.43 -11.29
C MET A 451 23.12 1.62 -12.81
N GLU A 452 23.80 2.68 -13.25
CA GLU A 452 23.99 2.95 -14.68
C GLU A 452 24.85 1.89 -15.37
N ASN A 453 25.67 1.16 -14.60
CA ASN A 453 26.51 0.07 -15.11
C ASN A 453 25.79 -1.30 -15.14
N ALA A 454 24.50 -1.35 -14.79
CA ALA A 454 23.74 -2.59 -14.82
C ALA A 454 23.52 -3.07 -16.27
N ASP A 455 23.64 -4.37 -16.50
CA ASP A 455 23.34 -4.99 -17.80
C ASP A 455 21.82 -5.07 -18.07
N VAL A 456 21.20 -3.91 -18.30
CA VAL A 456 19.80 -3.74 -18.66
C VAL A 456 19.64 -2.66 -19.72
N ASP A 457 18.49 -2.64 -20.39
CA ASP A 457 18.22 -1.65 -21.43
C ASP A 457 17.76 -0.31 -20.84
N PHE A 458 16.96 -0.33 -19.77
CA PHE A 458 16.49 0.88 -19.10
C PHE A 458 16.26 0.67 -17.60
N LEU A 459 16.31 1.77 -16.86
CA LEU A 459 15.84 1.84 -15.48
C LEU A 459 14.43 2.44 -15.46
N SER A 460 13.61 1.98 -14.53
CA SER A 460 12.25 2.50 -14.37
C SER A 460 11.87 2.73 -12.91
N VAL A 461 10.93 3.64 -12.69
CA VAL A 461 10.32 3.84 -11.38
C VAL A 461 8.82 4.10 -11.54
N SER A 462 8.02 3.56 -10.63
CA SER A 462 6.62 3.92 -10.45
C SER A 462 6.44 4.51 -9.05
N PHE A 463 5.89 5.72 -8.95
CA PHE A 463 5.80 6.46 -7.69
C PHE A 463 4.58 7.37 -7.65
N GLY A 464 4.07 7.68 -6.45
CA GLY A 464 3.07 8.73 -6.28
C GLY A 464 3.67 10.10 -6.57
N TYR A 465 3.15 10.79 -7.59
CA TYR A 465 3.69 12.06 -8.07
C TYR A 465 3.65 13.15 -7.00
N THR A 466 4.81 13.71 -6.69
CA THR A 466 4.98 15.00 -6.00
C THR A 466 6.08 15.77 -6.71
N ASP A 467 6.04 17.11 -6.67
CA ASP A 467 7.07 17.91 -7.34
C ASP A 467 8.47 17.65 -6.76
N GLU A 468 8.57 17.33 -5.47
CA GLU A 468 9.82 16.99 -4.82
C GLU A 468 10.41 15.68 -5.37
N LEU A 469 9.61 14.61 -5.44
CA LEU A 469 10.07 13.32 -5.97
C LEU A 469 10.34 13.40 -7.48
N ALA A 470 9.48 14.10 -8.24
CA ALA A 470 9.68 14.31 -9.67
C ALA A 470 11.02 15.02 -9.95
N LYS A 471 11.34 16.08 -9.18
CA LYS A 471 12.64 16.77 -9.28
C LYS A 471 13.81 15.88 -8.87
N PHE A 472 13.66 15.02 -7.85
CA PHE A 472 14.69 14.06 -7.49
C PHE A 472 15.00 13.10 -8.65
N TRP A 473 13.97 12.49 -9.24
CA TRP A 473 14.13 11.58 -10.38
C TRP A 473 14.72 12.28 -11.60
N GLN A 474 14.25 13.49 -11.90
CA GLN A 474 14.80 14.32 -12.98
C GLN A 474 16.30 14.60 -12.79
N LYS A 475 16.73 14.95 -11.57
CA LYS A 475 18.15 15.13 -11.25
C LYS A 475 18.96 13.85 -11.40
N CYS A 476 18.35 12.68 -11.22
CA CYS A 476 18.98 11.38 -11.48
C CYS A 476 18.97 10.98 -12.97
N GLY A 477 18.46 11.84 -13.86
CA GLY A 477 18.39 11.60 -15.31
C GLY A 477 17.17 10.82 -15.76
N PHE A 478 16.14 10.68 -14.93
CA PHE A 478 14.88 10.06 -15.32
C PHE A 478 13.96 11.07 -16.01
N VAL A 479 13.18 10.58 -16.95
CA VAL A 479 12.20 11.34 -17.70
C VAL A 479 10.81 10.81 -17.39
N LEU A 480 9.88 11.70 -17.02
CA LEU A 480 8.48 11.35 -16.78
C LEU A 480 7.79 10.98 -18.10
N VAL A 481 7.14 9.82 -18.15
CA VAL A 481 6.53 9.28 -19.38
C VAL A 481 5.06 8.85 -19.22
N HIS A 482 4.54 8.81 -18.00
CA HIS A 482 3.15 8.44 -17.75
C HIS A 482 2.62 9.04 -16.44
N LEU A 483 1.34 9.39 -16.46
CA LEU A 483 0.55 9.81 -15.30
C LEU A 483 -0.76 9.03 -15.28
N GLY A 484 -1.08 8.45 -14.12
CA GLY A 484 -2.29 7.66 -13.91
C GLY A 484 -3.55 8.51 -13.88
N GLU A 485 -4.69 7.89 -14.17
CA GLU A 485 -6.00 8.57 -14.21
C GLU A 485 -6.51 9.00 -12.84
N HIS A 486 -6.23 8.19 -11.81
CA HIS A 486 -6.83 8.31 -10.49
C HIS A 486 -5.77 8.53 -9.43
N GLN A 487 -6.14 9.29 -8.40
CA GLN A 487 -5.35 9.40 -7.18
C GLN A 487 -5.43 8.09 -6.41
N GLU A 488 -4.31 7.68 -5.84
CA GLU A 488 -4.30 6.53 -4.93
C GLU A 488 -5.05 6.89 -3.64
N ALA A 489 -5.92 5.99 -3.19
CA ALA A 489 -6.72 6.19 -1.97
C ALA A 489 -5.88 6.44 -0.71
N SER A 490 -4.64 5.95 -0.65
CA SER A 490 -3.77 6.15 0.52
C SER A 490 -2.99 7.46 0.46
N SER A 491 -2.30 7.71 -0.66
CA SER A 491 -1.38 8.86 -0.78
C SER A 491 -2.06 10.13 -1.27
N GLY A 492 -3.24 10.02 -1.90
CA GLY A 492 -3.88 11.13 -2.63
C GLY A 492 -3.09 11.59 -3.86
N CYS A 493 -2.02 10.90 -4.22
CA CYS A 493 -1.15 11.26 -5.34
C CYS A 493 -1.57 10.47 -6.59
N TYR A 494 -1.38 11.06 -7.77
CA TYR A 494 -1.45 10.32 -9.03
C TYR A 494 -0.22 9.43 -9.18
N SER A 495 -0.39 8.18 -9.61
CA SER A 495 0.75 7.34 -9.98
C SER A 495 1.48 7.94 -11.18
N ALA A 496 2.80 7.98 -11.13
CA ALA A 496 3.69 8.41 -12.20
C ALA A 496 4.66 7.29 -12.58
N ILE A 497 5.06 7.24 -13.85
CA ILE A 497 6.17 6.40 -14.30
C ILE A 497 7.24 7.28 -14.93
N ALA A 498 8.48 7.07 -14.51
CA ALA A 498 9.65 7.69 -15.12
C ALA A 498 10.67 6.64 -15.57
N LEU A 499 11.40 6.94 -16.63
CA LEU A 499 12.37 6.04 -17.25
C LEU A 499 13.72 6.70 -17.44
N LYS A 500 14.79 5.89 -17.47
CA LYS A 500 16.14 6.28 -17.87
C LYS A 500 16.73 5.21 -18.79
N GLY A 501 17.06 5.58 -20.02
CA GLY A 501 17.67 4.65 -20.98
C GLY A 501 19.14 4.38 -20.63
N ILE A 502 19.56 3.13 -20.74
CA ILE A 502 20.94 2.65 -20.52
C ILE A 502 21.53 2.15 -21.84
N SER A 503 20.85 1.20 -22.51
CA SER A 503 21.25 0.72 -23.83
C SER A 503 20.73 1.63 -24.95
N LYS A 504 21.20 1.40 -26.18
CA LYS A 504 20.72 2.12 -27.37
C LYS A 504 19.21 1.95 -27.56
N GLU A 505 18.72 0.73 -27.37
CA GLU A 505 17.32 0.36 -27.48
C GLU A 505 16.50 0.98 -26.35
N GLY A 506 17.04 1.03 -25.14
CA GLY A 506 16.41 1.70 -24.01
C GLY A 506 16.33 3.22 -24.20
N LEU A 507 17.38 3.86 -24.72
CA LEU A 507 17.36 5.29 -25.05
C LEU A 507 16.28 5.61 -26.10
N ALA A 508 16.14 4.77 -27.13
CA ALA A 508 15.09 4.91 -28.13
C ALA A 508 13.67 4.72 -27.55
N LEU A 509 13.49 3.76 -26.62
CA LEU A 509 12.24 3.58 -25.89
C LEU A 509 11.89 4.85 -25.09
N VAL A 510 12.83 5.39 -24.32
CA VAL A 510 12.60 6.57 -23.48
C VAL A 510 12.26 7.80 -24.33
N ASP A 511 12.98 8.02 -25.43
CA ASP A 511 12.68 9.12 -26.36
C ASP A 511 11.27 9.00 -26.95
N THR A 512 10.89 7.80 -27.40
CA THR A 512 9.54 7.55 -27.95
C THR A 512 8.46 7.77 -26.88
N ALA A 513 8.67 7.23 -25.68
CA ALA A 513 7.74 7.35 -24.57
C ALA A 513 7.55 8.82 -24.14
N TYR A 514 8.64 9.57 -24.05
CA TYR A 514 8.60 10.98 -23.69
C TYR A 514 7.89 11.83 -24.74
N LYS A 515 8.19 11.62 -26.04
CA LYS A 515 7.50 12.30 -27.13
C LYS A 515 5.99 12.05 -27.10
N GLN A 516 5.57 10.79 -26.96
CA GLN A 516 4.15 10.45 -26.86
C GLN A 516 3.51 11.06 -25.61
N PHE A 517 4.18 11.04 -24.47
CA PHE A 517 3.69 11.66 -23.24
C PHE A 517 3.46 13.18 -23.42
N GLN A 518 4.44 13.90 -23.95
CA GLN A 518 4.34 15.35 -24.20
C GLN A 518 3.22 15.69 -25.20
N ARG A 519 3.03 14.85 -26.21
CA ARG A 519 2.00 15.01 -27.23
C ARG A 519 0.60 14.75 -26.68
N ASN A 520 0.46 13.76 -25.79
CA ASN A 520 -0.82 13.27 -25.29
C ASN A 520 -1.33 14.02 -24.06
N LEU A 521 -0.44 14.41 -23.14
CA LEU A 521 -0.83 15.01 -21.86
C LEU A 521 -1.67 16.29 -22.03
N PRO A 522 -1.33 17.27 -22.90
CA PRO A 522 -2.16 18.46 -23.11
C PRO A 522 -3.55 18.16 -23.67
N LEU A 523 -3.70 17.03 -24.37
CA LEU A 523 -4.98 16.58 -24.91
C LEU A 523 -5.75 15.65 -23.96
N SER A 524 -5.25 15.42 -22.74
CA SER A 524 -5.93 14.60 -21.73
C SER A 524 -6.92 15.43 -20.89
N PHE A 525 -7.54 14.78 -19.90
CA PHE A 525 -8.26 15.45 -18.81
C PHE A 525 -7.45 15.49 -17.50
N HIS A 526 -6.16 15.14 -17.56
CA HIS A 526 -5.34 15.07 -16.36
C HIS A 526 -5.14 16.49 -15.76
N PRO A 527 -5.29 16.70 -14.44
CA PRO A 527 -5.17 18.03 -13.84
C PRO A 527 -3.81 18.71 -14.09
N PHE A 528 -2.74 17.90 -14.17
CA PHE A 528 -1.41 18.42 -14.48
C PHE A 528 -1.20 18.82 -15.95
N ALA A 529 -2.16 18.60 -16.85
CA ALA A 529 -2.01 19.02 -18.25
C ALA A 529 -1.70 20.53 -18.39
N ILE A 530 -2.28 21.36 -17.51
CA ILE A 530 -2.07 22.82 -17.46
C ILE A 530 -0.59 23.18 -17.27
N ASN A 531 0.15 22.37 -16.51
CA ASN A 531 1.57 22.62 -16.24
C ASN A 531 2.47 22.38 -17.47
N PHE A 532 1.94 21.77 -18.53
CA PHE A 532 2.66 21.43 -19.76
C PHE A 532 2.08 22.13 -21.00
N GLU A 533 1.18 23.10 -20.82
CA GLU A 533 0.53 23.88 -21.90
C GLU A 533 1.49 24.76 -22.73
N GLN A 534 2.77 24.85 -22.36
CA GLN A 534 3.76 25.63 -23.11
C GLN A 534 4.15 25.00 -24.46
N ASN A 535 3.82 23.73 -24.71
CA ASN A 535 4.10 23.06 -25.97
C ASN A 535 2.94 23.26 -26.98
N GLN A 536 3.29 23.51 -28.24
CA GLN A 536 2.31 23.59 -29.33
C GLN A 536 1.50 22.29 -29.42
N LEU A 537 0.17 22.39 -29.33
CA LEU A 537 -0.72 21.23 -29.42
C LEU A 537 -0.56 20.52 -30.77
N ASP A 538 -0.15 19.25 -30.73
CA ASP A 538 -0.12 18.40 -31.91
C ASP A 538 -1.47 17.71 -32.12
N TRP A 539 -2.08 18.04 -33.24
CA TRP A 539 -3.38 17.59 -33.66
C TRP A 539 -3.35 16.57 -34.81
N GLN A 540 -2.18 16.28 -35.39
CA GLN A 540 -2.05 15.29 -36.46
C GLN A 540 -2.18 13.90 -35.87
N LEU A 541 -2.84 12.96 -36.55
CA LEU A 541 -2.88 11.55 -36.12
C LEU A 541 -1.60 10.83 -36.55
N ASP A 542 -1.08 9.97 -35.68
CA ASP A 542 0.03 9.07 -35.98
C ASP A 542 -0.37 7.59 -35.81
N ASP A 543 0.56 6.68 -36.07
CA ASP A 543 0.31 5.24 -35.95
C ASP A 543 -0.05 4.82 -34.51
N PHE A 544 0.48 5.52 -33.50
CA PHE A 544 0.14 5.28 -32.09
C PHE A 544 -1.32 5.64 -31.81
N ASP A 545 -1.84 6.72 -32.39
CA ASP A 545 -3.23 7.10 -32.30
C ASP A 545 -4.14 6.07 -32.98
N TRP A 546 -3.81 5.65 -34.19
CA TRP A 546 -4.59 4.63 -34.90
C TRP A 546 -4.63 3.32 -34.12
N MET A 547 -3.50 2.90 -33.55
CA MET A 547 -3.45 1.74 -32.67
C MET A 547 -4.29 1.94 -31.40
N SER A 548 -4.21 3.12 -30.77
CA SER A 548 -5.02 3.49 -29.60
C SER A 548 -6.52 3.40 -29.90
N LEU A 549 -6.97 4.00 -31.02
CA LEU A 549 -8.36 3.97 -31.47
C LEU A 549 -8.83 2.55 -31.81
N LYS A 550 -8.01 1.76 -32.51
CA LYS A 550 -8.31 0.35 -32.83
C LYS A 550 -8.46 -0.49 -31.57
N ASN A 551 -7.54 -0.34 -30.61
CA ASN A 551 -7.55 -1.09 -29.36
C ASN A 551 -8.69 -0.65 -28.44
N PHE A 552 -9.09 0.62 -28.50
CA PHE A 552 -10.29 1.09 -27.83
C PHE A 552 -11.57 0.56 -28.51
N ALA A 553 -11.67 0.61 -29.83
CA ALA A 553 -12.85 0.14 -30.54
C ALA A 553 -13.12 -1.37 -30.36
N ASN A 554 -12.05 -2.18 -30.39
CA ASN A 554 -12.18 -3.63 -30.51
C ASN A 554 -11.77 -4.44 -29.27
N PHE A 555 -11.06 -3.84 -28.31
CA PHE A 555 -10.52 -4.55 -27.14
C PHE A 555 -10.77 -3.80 -25.83
N HIS A 556 -9.86 -3.88 -24.85
CA HIS A 556 -10.08 -3.41 -23.48
C HIS A 556 -9.22 -2.20 -23.10
N ARG A 557 -8.67 -1.47 -24.07
CA ARG A 557 -7.96 -0.20 -23.79
C ARG A 557 -8.88 0.78 -23.07
N THR A 558 -8.35 1.51 -22.09
CA THR A 558 -9.17 2.42 -21.26
C THR A 558 -9.64 3.65 -22.04
N LEU A 559 -10.74 4.25 -21.57
CA LEU A 559 -11.21 5.53 -22.13
C LEU A 559 -10.15 6.61 -21.93
N PHE A 560 -9.63 6.76 -20.70
CA PHE A 560 -8.63 7.77 -20.35
C PHE A 560 -7.40 7.76 -21.27
N SER A 561 -6.79 6.59 -21.50
CA SER A 561 -5.61 6.46 -22.38
C SER A 561 -5.93 6.66 -23.87
N SER A 562 -7.21 6.74 -24.25
CA SER A 562 -7.65 6.93 -25.63
C SER A 562 -8.11 8.35 -25.95
N ILE A 563 -8.31 9.20 -24.92
CA ILE A 563 -8.82 10.57 -25.09
C ILE A 563 -7.98 11.43 -26.04
N PRO A 564 -6.63 11.43 -25.96
CA PRO A 564 -5.81 12.21 -26.89
C PRO A 564 -6.07 11.84 -28.35
N ALA A 565 -6.05 10.55 -28.67
CA ALA A 565 -6.32 10.03 -30.01
C ALA A 565 -7.74 10.37 -30.47
N MET A 566 -8.73 10.28 -29.58
CA MET A 566 -10.12 10.68 -29.88
C MET A 566 -10.25 12.17 -30.21
N ARG A 567 -9.55 13.04 -29.47
CA ARG A 567 -9.56 14.49 -29.75
C ARG A 567 -8.95 14.80 -31.12
N ARG A 568 -7.86 14.14 -31.48
CA ARG A 568 -7.24 14.27 -32.81
C ARG A 568 -8.15 13.73 -33.91
N LEU A 569 -8.78 12.57 -33.70
CA LEU A 569 -9.78 12.00 -34.62
C LEU A 569 -10.97 12.93 -34.82
N LEU A 570 -11.53 13.48 -33.74
CA LEU A 570 -12.64 14.42 -33.78
C LEU A 570 -12.30 15.68 -34.58
N LYS A 571 -11.06 16.17 -34.46
CA LYS A 571 -10.58 17.32 -35.23
C LYS A 571 -10.40 17.00 -36.71
N LEU A 572 -9.92 15.81 -37.06
CA LEU A 572 -9.71 15.39 -38.45
C LEU A 572 -11.04 15.12 -39.16
N ALA A 573 -11.91 14.31 -38.55
CA ALA A 573 -13.13 13.79 -39.17
C ALA A 573 -14.37 14.65 -38.90
N GLY A 574 -14.29 15.62 -38.00
CA GLY A 574 -15.39 16.51 -37.66
C GLY A 574 -16.38 15.92 -36.65
N LYS A 575 -17.06 16.83 -35.93
CA LYS A 575 -17.97 16.48 -34.82
C LYS A 575 -19.22 15.71 -35.26
N GLU A 576 -19.64 15.87 -36.51
CA GLU A 576 -20.85 15.22 -37.05
C GLU A 576 -20.68 13.70 -37.19
N ASN A 577 -19.45 13.24 -37.40
CA ASN A 577 -19.12 11.81 -37.46
C ASN A 577 -19.01 11.17 -36.07
N PHE A 578 -18.94 11.98 -35.01
CA PHE A 578 -18.67 11.55 -33.63
C PHE A 578 -19.51 12.30 -32.59
N PRO A 579 -20.85 12.31 -32.70
CA PRO A 579 -21.73 13.04 -31.78
C PRO A 579 -21.54 12.64 -30.30
N LEU A 580 -21.33 11.36 -30.00
CA LEU A 580 -21.19 10.88 -28.62
C LEU A 580 -19.84 11.26 -28.02
N ILE A 581 -18.74 11.07 -28.76
CA ILE A 581 -17.40 11.51 -28.35
C ILE A 581 -17.35 13.03 -28.20
N SER A 582 -17.93 13.78 -29.14
CA SER A 582 -18.02 15.24 -29.05
C SER A 582 -18.73 15.70 -27.77
N ALA A 583 -19.87 15.08 -27.44
CA ALA A 583 -20.62 15.37 -26.23
C ALA A 583 -19.82 15.02 -24.96
N TYR A 584 -19.19 13.85 -24.92
CA TYR A 584 -18.36 13.44 -23.78
C TYR A 584 -17.18 14.39 -23.57
N LEU A 585 -16.47 14.76 -24.65
CA LEU A 585 -15.30 15.61 -24.56
C LEU A 585 -15.63 17.05 -24.13
N THR A 586 -16.84 17.51 -24.41
CA THR A 586 -17.32 18.85 -24.05
C THR A 586 -17.88 18.89 -22.62
N ASN A 587 -18.79 17.98 -22.31
CA ASN A 587 -19.56 18.06 -21.06
C ASN A 587 -18.88 17.31 -19.91
N LYS A 588 -18.10 16.25 -20.20
CA LYS A 588 -17.48 15.26 -19.28
C LYS A 588 -18.36 14.12 -18.71
N PRO A 589 -19.67 14.22 -18.41
CA PRO A 589 -20.42 13.07 -17.95
C PRO A 589 -20.75 12.14 -19.12
N LEU A 590 -20.78 10.84 -18.82
CA LEU A 590 -21.29 9.83 -19.74
C LEU A 590 -22.83 9.85 -19.67
N PRO A 591 -23.53 9.68 -20.80
CA PRO A 591 -24.98 9.91 -20.90
C PRO A 591 -25.88 8.91 -20.13
N ILE A 592 -25.33 7.81 -19.59
CA ILE A 592 -26.10 6.77 -18.88
C ILE A 592 -25.33 6.32 -17.62
N ASN A 593 -24.74 5.12 -17.65
CA ASN A 593 -23.84 4.59 -16.64
C ASN A 593 -22.44 4.40 -17.25
N LYS A 594 -21.39 4.38 -16.41
CA LYS A 594 -19.99 4.40 -16.89
C LYS A 594 -19.70 3.28 -17.91
N LYS A 595 -20.19 2.06 -17.66
CA LYS A 595 -19.94 0.90 -18.53
C LYS A 595 -20.61 1.03 -19.90
N LYS A 596 -21.93 1.23 -19.96
CA LYS A 596 -22.66 1.36 -21.23
C LYS A 596 -22.23 2.61 -21.99
N GLY A 597 -21.95 3.71 -21.29
CA GLY A 597 -21.43 4.93 -21.90
C GLY A 597 -20.13 4.68 -22.66
N VAL A 598 -19.16 3.98 -22.04
CA VAL A 598 -17.91 3.59 -22.71
C VAL A 598 -18.17 2.66 -23.89
N GLU A 599 -19.07 1.68 -23.77
CA GLU A 599 -19.43 0.77 -24.88
C GLU A 599 -19.98 1.52 -26.09
N CYS A 600 -20.82 2.54 -25.90
CA CYS A 600 -21.32 3.38 -26.98
C CYS A 600 -20.19 4.17 -27.68
N LEU A 601 -19.25 4.75 -26.92
CA LEU A 601 -18.09 5.44 -27.49
C LEU A 601 -17.20 4.48 -28.31
N ARG A 602 -17.03 3.23 -27.84
CA ARG A 602 -16.29 2.20 -28.59
C ARG A 602 -16.97 1.88 -29.92
N LEU A 603 -18.29 1.71 -29.91
CA LEU A 603 -19.07 1.41 -31.10
C LEU A 603 -18.97 2.52 -32.15
N GLU A 604 -19.02 3.79 -31.73
CA GLU A 604 -18.92 4.95 -32.62
C GLU A 604 -17.57 4.96 -33.38
N ILE A 605 -16.45 4.74 -32.68
CA ILE A 605 -15.13 4.62 -33.32
C ILE A 605 -15.06 3.38 -34.20
N LYS A 606 -15.60 2.25 -33.73
CA LYS A 606 -15.58 0.99 -34.48
C LYS A 606 -16.27 1.15 -35.84
N GLN A 607 -17.46 1.75 -35.85
CA GLN A 607 -18.21 2.01 -37.09
C GLN A 607 -17.45 2.91 -38.05
N TYR A 608 -16.74 3.93 -37.53
CA TYR A 608 -15.90 4.78 -38.37
C TYR A 608 -14.72 4.01 -38.99
N LEU A 609 -14.02 3.22 -38.18
CA LEU A 609 -12.89 2.40 -38.66
C LEU A 609 -13.30 1.36 -39.71
N GLU A 610 -14.50 0.77 -39.58
CA GLU A 610 -15.04 -0.22 -40.52
C GLU A 610 -15.51 0.39 -41.85
N ARG A 611 -15.89 1.67 -41.87
CA ARG A 611 -16.35 2.37 -43.08
C ARG A 611 -15.21 2.71 -44.05
N GLY A 612 -13.96 2.49 -43.68
CA GLY A 612 -12.80 2.68 -44.56
C GLY A 612 -12.61 4.12 -45.06
N THR A 613 -13.15 5.11 -44.36
CA THR A 613 -13.07 6.53 -44.75
C THR A 613 -11.73 7.17 -44.40
N LEU A 614 -10.64 6.60 -44.94
CA LEU A 614 -9.33 7.24 -45.08
C LEU A 614 -8.70 6.89 -46.42
#